data_AF-A0A5E7T934-F1
#
_entry.id   AF-A0A5E7T934-F1
#
_cell.length_a   1.000
_cell.length_b   1.000
_cell.length_c   1.000
_cell.angle_alpha   90.00
_cell.angle_beta   90.00
_cell.angle_gamma   90.00
#
_symmetry.space_group_name_H-M   'P 1'
#
loop_
_entity.id
_entity.type
_entity.pdbx_description
1 polymer ?
#
loop_
_entity_poly.entity_id
_entity_poly.type
_entity_poly.pdbx_seq_one_letter_code
_entity_poly.pdbx_strand_id
1 'polypeptide(L)'
;MKHLLATFLLLAASVLAGCASHGSPELRPYTAEESKELALEALNRRGLSFDEYHARKAELLGEPQQSFSFDKQAEMNAERAVQLHGRPS
;
A
#
# COMPACT_ATOMS: atom_id res chain seq x y z
N MET A 1 25.72 -23.43 38.34
CA MET A 1 24.62 -23.85 37.44
C MET A 1 23.55 -22.76 37.25
N LYS A 2 22.78 -22.36 38.29
CA LYS A 2 21.69 -21.36 38.13
C LYS A 2 22.15 -19.97 37.63
N HIS A 3 23.30 -19.48 38.08
CA HIS A 3 23.84 -18.18 37.65
C HIS A 3 24.25 -18.17 36.17
N LEU A 4 24.85 -19.27 35.68
CA LEU A 4 25.23 -19.42 34.28
C LEU A 4 24.00 -19.45 33.36
N LEU A 5 22.94 -20.14 33.79
CA LEU A 5 21.68 -20.17 33.05
C LEU A 5 21.02 -18.79 33.02
N ALA A 6 21.03 -18.07 34.15
CA ALA A 6 20.50 -16.71 34.23
C ALA A 6 21.28 -15.74 33.34
N THR A 7 22.61 -15.79 33.32
CA THR A 7 23.43 -14.95 32.44
C THR A 7 23.20 -15.28 30.97
N PHE A 8 23.03 -16.56 30.62
CA PHE A 8 22.74 -16.97 29.26
C PHE A 8 21.36 -16.52 28.79
N LEU A 9 20.35 -16.61 29.67
CA LEU A 9 19.01 -16.09 29.42
C LEU A 9 19.00 -14.56 29.24
N LEU A 10 19.77 -13.84 30.06
CA LEU A 10 19.90 -12.39 29.96
C LEU A 10 20.58 -11.99 28.64
N LEU A 11 21.62 -12.72 28.25
CA LEU A 11 22.33 -12.51 26.98
C LEU A 11 21.40 -12.78 25.79
N ALA A 12 20.68 -13.91 25.80
CA ALA A 12 19.71 -14.24 24.76
C ALA A 12 18.60 -13.18 24.66
N ALA A 13 18.05 -12.72 25.78
CA ALA A 13 17.05 -11.66 25.80
C ALA A 13 17.59 -10.34 25.22
N SER A 14 18.84 -9.97 25.52
CA SER A 14 19.45 -8.75 24.95
C SER A 14 19.65 -8.84 23.43
N VAL A 15 20.04 -10.00 22.92
CA VAL A 15 20.22 -10.21 21.47
C VAL A 15 18.87 -10.20 20.75
N LEU A 16 17.85 -10.88 21.29
CA LEU A 16 16.50 -10.87 20.72
C LEU A 16 15.89 -9.46 20.73
N ALA A 17 16.07 -8.71 21.82
CA ALA A 17 15.62 -7.33 21.92
C ALA A 17 16.34 -6.43 20.90
N GLY A 18 17.63 -6.63 20.62
CA GLY A 18 18.37 -5.89 19.59
C GLY A 18 17.94 -6.19 18.15
N CYS A 19 17.46 -7.41 17.87
CA CYS A 19 16.96 -7.79 16.54
C CYS A 19 15.49 -7.39 16.31
N ALA A 20 14.67 -7.34 17.36
CA ALA A 20 13.27 -6.93 17.28
C ALA A 20 13.09 -5.42 17.48
N SER A 21 14.01 -4.77 18.20
CA SER A 21 14.09 -3.33 18.25
C SER A 21 14.61 -2.87 16.90
N HIS A 22 13.69 -2.46 16.02
CA HIS A 22 13.98 -1.52 14.95
C HIS A 22 14.74 -0.37 15.63
N GLY A 23 16.08 -0.39 15.56
CA GLY A 23 16.94 0.60 16.22
C GLY A 23 16.45 1.97 15.78
N SER A 24 15.84 2.69 16.72
CA SER A 24 14.97 3.84 16.53
C SER A 24 15.16 4.57 15.18
N PRO A 25 14.35 4.25 14.15
CA PRO A 25 14.26 5.07 12.94
C PRO A 25 13.69 6.47 13.25
N GLU A 26 13.01 6.57 14.40
CA GLU A 26 12.25 7.69 14.94
C GLU A 26 12.97 9.06 15.01
N LEU A 27 14.29 9.13 14.82
CA LEU A 27 15.00 10.42 14.78
C LEU A 27 15.38 10.90 13.38
N ARG A 28 15.23 10.07 12.33
CA ARG A 28 15.43 10.56 10.98
C ARG A 28 14.08 11.13 10.49
N PRO A 29 13.94 12.46 10.31
CA PRO A 29 12.76 12.99 9.65
C PRO A 29 12.69 12.39 8.25
N TYR A 30 11.53 11.85 7.89
CA TYR A 30 11.30 11.36 6.55
C TYR A 30 11.52 12.49 5.55
N THR A 31 12.19 12.18 4.45
CA THR A 31 12.25 13.06 3.29
C THR A 31 10.85 13.22 2.69
N ALA A 32 10.67 14.26 1.88
CA ALA A 32 9.39 14.50 1.20
C ALA A 32 8.98 13.29 0.32
N GLU A 33 9.95 12.65 -0.34
CA GLU A 33 9.70 11.47 -1.17
C GLU A 33 9.32 10.24 -0.34
N GLU A 34 10.04 9.96 0.75
CA GLU A 34 9.69 8.85 1.66
C GLU A 34 8.30 9.06 2.28
N SER A 35 7.96 10.30 2.65
CA SER A 35 6.64 10.64 3.20
C SER A 35 5.53 10.45 2.17
N LYS A 36 5.80 10.79 0.91
CA LYS A 36 4.88 10.62 -0.22
C LYS A 36 4.67 9.14 -0.52
N GLU A 37 5.73 8.35 -0.58
CA GLU A 37 5.67 6.90 -0.79
C GLU A 37 4.87 6.23 0.34
N LEU A 38 5.15 6.60 1.59
CA LEU A 38 4.41 6.09 2.75
C LEU A 38 2.92 6.45 2.69
N ALA A 39 2.58 7.67 2.27
CA ALA A 39 1.19 8.09 2.10
C ALA A 39 0.49 7.32 0.97
N LEU A 40 1.19 7.04 -0.14
CA LEU A 40 0.66 6.23 -1.25
C LEU A 40 0.48 4.77 -0.86
N GLU A 41 1.40 4.18 -0.09
CA GLU A 41 1.24 2.84 0.46
C GLU A 41 0.02 2.77 1.38
N ALA A 42 -0.09 3.72 2.32
CA ALA A 42 -1.23 3.81 3.21
C ALA A 42 -2.56 4.01 2.46
N LEU A 43 -2.55 4.71 1.32
CA LEU A 43 -3.71 4.84 0.44
C LEU A 43 -4.04 3.51 -0.24
N ASN A 44 -3.06 2.82 -0.83
CA ASN A 44 -3.25 1.54 -1.53
C ASN A 44 -3.80 0.42 -0.61
N ARG A 45 -3.51 0.49 0.69
CA ARG A 45 -4.03 -0.47 1.68
C ARG A 45 -5.47 -0.17 2.11
N ARG A 46 -6.06 0.97 1.73
CA ARG A 46 -7.45 1.31 2.03
C ARG A 46 -8.38 0.68 1.00
N GLY A 47 -9.44 0.03 1.45
CA GLY A 47 -10.51 -0.49 0.59
C GLY A 47 -11.48 0.61 0.14
N LEU A 48 -10.98 1.62 -0.57
CA LEU A 48 -11.80 2.71 -1.09
C LEU A 48 -12.48 2.32 -2.40
N SER A 49 -13.59 3.00 -2.73
CA SER A 49 -14.13 2.93 -4.09
C SER A 49 -13.17 3.54 -5.10
N PHE A 50 -13.33 3.20 -6.38
CA PHE A 50 -12.45 3.65 -7.46
C PHE A 50 -12.32 5.18 -7.50
N ASP A 51 -13.44 5.89 -7.50
CA ASP A 51 -13.45 7.36 -7.58
C ASP A 51 -12.78 8.00 -6.36
N GLU A 52 -13.05 7.47 -5.16
CA GLU A 52 -12.44 7.97 -3.92
C GLU A 52 -10.93 7.71 -3.87
N TYR A 53 -10.48 6.54 -4.33
CA TYR A 53 -9.06 6.22 -4.43
C TYR A 53 -8.34 7.19 -5.35
N HIS A 54 -8.89 7.44 -6.55
CA HIS A 54 -8.30 8.33 -7.53
C HIS A 54 -8.30 9.79 -7.09
N ALA A 55 -9.38 10.25 -6.45
CA ALA A 55 -9.46 11.58 -5.85
C ALA A 55 -8.35 11.80 -4.81
N ARG A 56 -8.23 10.88 -3.85
CA ARG A 56 -7.20 10.97 -2.79
C ARG A 56 -5.79 10.80 -3.34
N LYS A 57 -5.59 9.99 -4.38
CA LYS A 57 -4.30 9.83 -5.03
C LYS A 57 -3.86 11.13 -5.72
N ALA A 58 -4.78 11.81 -6.41
CA ALA A 58 -4.50 13.09 -7.05
C ALA A 58 -4.09 14.16 -6.02
N GLU A 59 -4.80 14.22 -4.88
CA GLU A 59 -4.46 15.10 -3.76
C GLU A 59 -3.03 14.86 -3.24
N LEU A 60 -2.64 13.59 -3.04
CA LEU A 60 -1.28 13.23 -2.59
C LEU A 60 -0.19 13.55 -3.62
N LEU A 61 -0.52 13.50 -4.91
CA LEU A 61 0.43 13.79 -5.99
C LEU A 61 0.47 15.27 -6.37
N GLY A 62 -0.47 16.09 -5.87
CA GLY A 62 -0.65 17.48 -6.31
C GLY A 62 -1.15 17.59 -7.76
N GLU A 63 -1.64 16.48 -8.31
CA GLU A 63 -2.14 16.43 -9.68
C GLU A 63 -3.58 16.96 -9.71
N PRO A 64 -3.98 17.65 -10.80
CA PRO A 64 -5.38 18.03 -10.96
C PRO A 64 -6.23 16.77 -10.90
N GLN A 65 -7.29 16.80 -10.08
CA GLN A 65 -8.20 15.67 -9.92
C GLN A 65 -8.89 15.41 -11.26
N GLN A 66 -8.32 14.52 -12.05
CA GLN A 66 -8.84 14.15 -13.35
C GLN A 66 -10.16 13.42 -13.07
N SER A 67 -11.27 14.01 -13.50
CA SER A 67 -12.55 13.34 -13.48
C SER A 67 -12.45 12.16 -14.46
N PHE A 68 -12.10 10.98 -13.94
CA PHE A 68 -12.21 9.72 -14.67
C PHE A 68 -13.70 9.42 -14.84
N SER A 69 -14.38 10.21 -15.66
CA SER A 69 -15.73 9.89 -16.09
C SER A 69 -15.61 8.65 -16.98
N PHE A 70 -16.15 7.53 -16.51
CA PHE A 70 -16.42 6.42 -17.40
C PHE A 70 -17.34 6.92 -18.49
N ASP A 71 -16.82 7.00 -19.72
CA ASP A 71 -17.63 7.31 -20.87
C ASP A 71 -18.65 6.18 -20.99
N LYS A 72 -19.95 6.46 -20.78
CA LYS A 72 -21.03 5.46 -20.85
C LYS A 72 -21.01 4.65 -22.15
N GLN A 73 -20.35 5.17 -23.17
CA GLN A 73 -20.06 4.49 -24.42
C GLN A 73 -19.27 3.17 -24.25
N ALA A 74 -18.44 3.05 -23.21
CA ALA A 74 -17.60 1.87 -22.97
C ALA A 74 -18.39 0.65 -22.46
N GLU A 75 -19.56 0.87 -21.84
CA GLU A 75 -20.47 -0.20 -21.40
C GLU A 75 -21.01 -1.00 -22.61
N MET A 76 -21.10 -0.37 -23.79
CA MET A 76 -21.61 -1.01 -25.02
C MET A 76 -20.64 -2.03 -25.65
N ASN A 77 -19.36 -2.03 -25.28
CA ASN A 77 -18.38 -2.95 -25.88
C ASN A 77 -18.40 -4.34 -25.25
N ALA A 78 -18.81 -4.47 -23.98
CA ALA A 78 -18.94 -5.76 -23.31
C ALA A 78 -20.09 -6.60 -23.91
N GLU A 79 -21.22 -5.97 -24.25
CA GLU A 79 -22.34 -6.67 -24.90
C GLU A 79 -22.05 -7.07 -26.35
N ARG A 80 -21.26 -6.26 -27.08
CA ARG A 80 -20.90 -6.54 -28.48
C ARG A 80 -19.97 -7.75 -28.63
N ALA A 81 -19.08 -7.97 -27.66
CA ALA A 81 -18.17 -9.12 -27.65
C ALA A 81 -18.91 -10.47 -27.48
N VAL A 82 -20.05 -10.46 -26.76
CA VAL A 82 -20.89 -11.65 -26.56
C VAL A 82 -21.65 -12.00 -27.85
N GLN A 83 -22.13 -11.02 -28.62
CA GLN A 83 -22.87 -11.29 -29.86
C GLN A 83 -22.00 -11.88 -30.99
N LEU A 84 -20.69 -11.60 -31.01
CA LEU A 84 -19.79 -12.11 -32.04
C LEU A 84 -19.38 -13.58 -31.85
N HIS A 85 -19.51 -14.14 -30.64
CA HIS A 85 -19.21 -15.56 -30.36
C HIS A 85 -20.32 -16.53 -30.82
N GLY A 86 -21.46 -16.02 -31.32
CA GLY A 86 -22.61 -16.84 -31.73
C GLY A 86 -22.68 -17.17 -33.22
N ARG A 87 -21.67 -16.85 -34.03
CA ARG A 87 -21.72 -17.10 -35.48
C ARG A 87 -21.04 -18.44 -35.82
N PRO A 88 -21.79 -19.51 -36.18
CA PRO A 88 -21.19 -20.68 -36.78
C PRO A 88 -20.62 -20.32 -38.17
N SER A 89 -19.42 -20.82 -38.44
CA SER A 89 -18.72 -20.75 -39.74
C SER A 89 -19.50 -21.42 -40.85
#